data_AF-A0A150GJJ6-F1
#
_entry.id   AF-A0A150GJJ6-F1
#
_cell.length_a   1.000
_cell.length_b   1.000
_cell.length_c   1.000
_cell.angle_alpha   90.00
_cell.angle_beta   90.00
_cell.angle_gamma   90.00
#
_symmetry.space_group_name_H-M   'P 1'
#
loop_
_entity.id
_entity.type
_entity.pdbx_description
1 polymer ?
#
loop_
_entity_poly.entity_id
_entity_poly.type
_entity_poly.pdbx_seq_one_letter_code
_entity_poly.pdbx_strand_id
1 'polypeptide(L)'
;MASLLRTQLLRPCPQRAAFTSAKPTFAPVARPVERGALVVMAAEGKDQKKKMPSPVKRALISEERRMYNKSHKSACATRIKKVIKLAESLVANPPKSEEEVKGLEKLIAEAYTEIDKAVGKGILHENTGARKKARCARYKKTVLMVAGLYKPAPESVDFARFQKLQAKAAAA
;
A
#
# COMPACT_ATOMS: atom_id res chain seq x y z
N MET A 1 19.30 -0.26 48.39
CA MET A 1 19.80 -1.60 48.71
C MET A 1 18.90 -2.63 48.07
N ALA A 2 19.50 -3.50 47.25
CA ALA A 2 19.06 -4.82 46.74
C ALA A 2 17.58 -4.99 46.27
N SER A 3 17.26 -5.55 45.12
CA SER A 3 18.04 -6.27 44.11
C SER A 3 17.15 -6.55 42.89
N LEU A 4 17.75 -6.44 41.72
CA LEU A 4 17.42 -7.21 40.52
C LEU A 4 17.07 -8.66 40.85
N LEU A 5 16.21 -9.31 40.06
CA LEU A 5 16.30 -10.71 39.59
C LEU A 5 15.01 -11.02 38.78
N ARG A 6 15.03 -11.07 37.44
CA ARG A 6 15.46 -12.21 36.60
C ARG A 6 14.27 -13.08 36.18
N THR A 7 13.84 -12.85 34.94
CA THR A 7 13.39 -13.85 33.94
C THR A 7 13.24 -15.29 34.44
N GLN A 8 12.02 -15.82 34.47
CA GLN A 8 11.65 -17.26 34.41
C GLN A 8 10.17 -17.31 34.02
N LEU A 9 9.61 -18.15 33.14
CA LEU A 9 10.06 -19.22 32.25
C LEU A 9 8.89 -19.42 31.26
N LEU A 10 9.19 -19.63 29.99
CA LEU A 10 8.24 -20.18 29.01
C LEU A 10 7.80 -21.57 29.50
N ARG A 11 6.48 -21.81 29.54
CA ARG A 11 5.95 -23.15 29.82
C ARG A 11 6.26 -24.07 28.63
N PRO A 12 6.95 -25.21 28.81
CA PRO A 12 7.15 -26.18 27.74
C PRO A 12 5.84 -26.93 27.42
N CYS A 13 5.56 -27.09 26.13
CA CYS A 13 4.49 -27.97 25.63
C CYS A 13 4.72 -29.41 26.12
N PRO A 14 3.69 -30.11 26.64
CA PRO A 14 3.82 -31.52 26.92
C PRO A 14 3.93 -32.30 25.60
N GLN A 15 5.06 -33.00 25.41
CA GLN A 15 5.21 -34.04 24.40
C GLN A 15 4.17 -35.12 24.68
N ARG A 16 3.20 -35.32 23.76
CA ARG A 16 2.25 -36.41 23.87
C ARG A 16 2.72 -37.59 23.02
N ALA A 17 3.28 -38.55 23.75
CA ALA A 17 3.51 -39.97 23.49
C ALA A 17 3.25 -40.50 22.06
N ALA A 18 4.31 -41.07 21.49
CA ALA A 18 4.20 -42.10 20.48
C ALA A 18 3.52 -43.34 21.10
N PHE A 19 2.46 -43.83 20.47
CA PHE A 19 1.99 -45.19 20.66
C PHE A 19 1.67 -45.80 19.30
N THR A 20 2.42 -46.85 19.01
CA THR A 20 2.40 -47.67 17.80
C THR A 20 1.29 -48.72 17.89
N SER A 21 0.62 -49.03 16.77
CA SER A 21 -0.12 -50.29 16.64
C SER A 21 0.14 -50.94 15.28
N ALA A 22 0.33 -52.25 15.32
CA ALA A 22 0.89 -53.12 14.30
C ALA A 22 0.16 -53.15 12.95
N LYS A 23 0.92 -53.48 11.90
CA LYS A 23 0.45 -53.69 10.52
C LYS A 23 -0.12 -55.11 10.36
N PRO A 24 -1.29 -55.31 9.73
CA PRO A 24 -1.62 -56.63 9.18
C PRO A 24 -0.80 -56.88 7.91
N THR A 25 -0.02 -57.96 7.91
CA THR A 25 0.68 -58.48 6.74
C THR A 25 -0.29 -59.34 5.92
N PHE A 26 -0.76 -58.84 4.78
CA PHE A 26 -1.35 -59.70 3.75
C PHE A 26 -0.25 -60.09 2.76
N ALA A 27 0.06 -61.39 2.69
CA ALA A 27 0.96 -61.94 1.68
C ALA A 27 0.23 -61.98 0.32
N PRO A 28 0.80 -61.43 -0.76
CA PRO A 28 0.22 -61.59 -2.08
C PRO A 28 0.48 -63.02 -2.57
N VAL A 29 -0.58 -63.78 -2.86
CA VAL A 29 -0.48 -65.04 -3.59
C VAL A 29 -0.20 -64.70 -5.06
N ALA A 30 0.99 -65.05 -5.55
CA ALA A 30 1.37 -64.90 -6.94
C ALA A 30 0.59 -65.88 -7.83
N ARG A 31 0.09 -65.41 -8.98
CA ARG A 31 -0.22 -66.26 -10.13
C ARG A 31 0.48 -65.67 -11.36
N PRO A 32 1.36 -66.42 -12.05
CA PRO A 32 1.93 -65.99 -13.32
C PRO A 32 0.93 -66.36 -14.42
N VAL A 33 0.47 -65.37 -15.19
CA VAL A 33 -0.17 -65.65 -16.48
C VAL A 33 0.48 -64.75 -17.52
N GLU A 34 1.56 -65.25 -18.09
CA GLU A 34 2.11 -64.74 -19.33
C GLU A 34 1.12 -65.05 -20.46
N ARG A 35 0.37 -64.04 -20.88
CA ARG A 35 -0.22 -64.00 -22.21
C ARG A 35 0.13 -62.66 -22.80
N GLY A 36 1.16 -62.66 -23.62
CA GLY A 36 1.57 -61.53 -24.44
C GLY A 36 0.40 -61.08 -25.30
N ALA A 37 -0.27 -60.01 -24.87
CA ALA A 37 -1.14 -59.23 -25.72
C ALA A 37 -0.29 -58.11 -26.33
N LEU A 38 -0.29 -58.09 -27.65
CA LEU A 38 0.29 -57.10 -28.55
C LEU A 38 0.34 -55.68 -27.94
N VAL A 39 1.55 -55.16 -27.73
CA VAL A 39 1.77 -53.75 -27.46
C VAL A 39 1.49 -52.99 -28.76
N VAL A 40 0.27 -52.49 -28.91
CA VAL A 40 0.00 -51.39 -29.84
C VAL A 40 0.63 -50.16 -29.20
N MET A 41 1.83 -49.77 -29.65
CA MET A 41 2.39 -48.45 -29.33
C MET A 41 1.57 -47.38 -30.06
N ALA A 42 0.36 -47.12 -29.55
CA ALA A 42 -0.22 -45.81 -29.72
C ALA A 42 0.65 -44.88 -28.89
N ALA A 43 1.53 -44.11 -29.53
CA ALA A 43 2.10 -42.93 -28.91
C ALA A 43 0.93 -41.99 -28.64
N GLU A 44 0.31 -42.12 -27.46
CA GLU A 44 -0.71 -41.21 -26.99
C GLU A 44 -0.12 -39.81 -27.06
N GLY A 45 -0.64 -39.01 -28.00
CA GLY A 45 -0.31 -37.61 -28.12
C GLY A 45 -0.54 -36.95 -26.78
N LYS A 46 0.54 -36.69 -26.06
CA LYS A 46 0.52 -35.96 -24.80
C LYS A 46 0.25 -34.49 -25.13
N ASP A 47 -1.00 -34.14 -25.40
CA ASP A 47 -1.54 -32.80 -25.16
C ASP A 47 -1.58 -32.55 -23.65
N GLN A 48 -0.42 -32.66 -23.00
CA GLN A 48 -0.28 -32.30 -21.60
C GLN A 48 -0.23 -30.79 -21.55
N LYS A 49 -1.40 -30.16 -21.44
CA LYS A 49 -1.55 -28.77 -20.99
C LYS A 49 -0.88 -28.66 -19.61
N LYS A 50 0.42 -28.37 -19.61
CA LYS A 50 1.27 -28.38 -18.43
C LYS A 50 0.75 -27.32 -17.46
N LYS A 51 0.07 -27.75 -16.39
CA LYS A 51 -0.46 -26.84 -15.37
C LYS A 51 0.73 -26.10 -14.74
N MET A 52 0.81 -24.77 -14.91
CA MET A 52 1.88 -24.02 -14.24
C MET A 52 1.77 -24.23 -12.72
N PRO A 53 2.87 -24.56 -12.03
CA PRO A 53 2.85 -24.78 -10.59
C PRO A 53 2.42 -23.49 -9.87
N SER A 54 1.65 -23.65 -8.78
CA SER A 54 1.07 -22.54 -8.02
C SER A 54 2.08 -21.44 -7.63
N PRO A 55 3.31 -21.76 -7.18
CA PRO A 55 4.32 -20.75 -6.86
C PRO A 55 4.70 -19.85 -8.04
N VAL A 56 4.89 -20.43 -9.23
CA VAL A 56 5.25 -19.68 -10.45
C VAL A 56 4.11 -18.75 -10.86
N LYS A 57 2.86 -19.22 -10.78
CA LYS A 57 1.67 -18.38 -11.00
C LYS A 57 1.62 -17.18 -10.06
N ARG A 58 1.86 -17.40 -8.77
CA ARG A 58 1.85 -16.34 -7.76
C ARG A 58 2.95 -15.31 -8.00
N ALA A 59 4.14 -15.75 -8.44
CA ALA A 59 5.23 -14.85 -8.80
C ALA A 59 4.83 -13.91 -9.95
N LEU A 60 4.32 -14.43 -11.06
CA LEU A 60 3.90 -13.62 -12.22
C LEU A 60 2.80 -12.61 -11.86
N ILE A 61 1.77 -13.05 -11.14
CA ILE A 61 0.68 -12.17 -10.69
C ILE A 61 1.22 -11.06 -9.76
N SER A 62 2.22 -11.38 -8.93
CA SER A 62 2.83 -10.38 -8.04
C SER A 62 3.62 -9.33 -8.81
N GLU A 63 4.29 -9.71 -9.91
CA GLU A 63 5.04 -8.79 -10.77
C GLU A 63 4.10 -7.84 -11.51
N GLU A 64 3.03 -8.37 -12.09
CA GLU A 64 1.98 -7.57 -12.75
C GLU A 64 1.36 -6.55 -11.78
N ARG A 65 0.94 -7.02 -10.60
CA ARG A 65 0.37 -6.15 -9.55
C ARG A 65 1.39 -5.16 -9.02
N ARG A 66 2.67 -5.52 -8.92
CA ARG A 66 3.75 -4.61 -8.51
C ARG A 66 3.90 -3.47 -9.51
N MET A 67 3.93 -3.76 -10.81
CA MET A 67 4.06 -2.74 -11.86
C MET A 67 2.85 -1.80 -11.88
N TYR A 68 1.63 -2.35 -11.78
CA TYR A 68 0.40 -1.57 -11.70
C TYR A 68 0.32 -0.68 -10.44
N ASN A 69 0.64 -1.23 -9.28
CA ASN A 69 0.62 -0.48 -8.02
C ASN A 69 1.71 0.60 -8.00
N LYS A 70 2.87 0.34 -8.62
CA LYS A 70 3.98 1.29 -8.73
C LYS A 70 3.57 2.52 -9.53
N SER A 71 2.93 2.34 -10.69
CA SER A 71 2.52 3.46 -11.56
C SER A 71 1.49 4.36 -10.87
N HIS A 72 0.50 3.79 -10.20
CA HIS A 72 -0.51 4.57 -9.47
C HIS A 72 0.07 5.28 -8.23
N LYS A 73 0.93 4.61 -7.46
CA LYS A 73 1.58 5.22 -6.29
C LYS A 73 2.51 6.37 -6.69
N SER A 74 3.29 6.20 -7.77
CA SER A 74 4.18 7.25 -8.27
C SER A 74 3.40 8.42 -8.85
N ALA A 75 2.34 8.18 -9.63
CA ALA A 75 1.48 9.24 -10.17
C ALA A 75 0.91 10.15 -9.05
N CYS A 76 0.35 9.53 -8.00
CA CYS A 76 -0.13 10.25 -6.82
C CYS A 76 0.98 11.08 -6.16
N ALA A 77 2.17 10.48 -5.96
CA ALA A 77 3.29 11.16 -5.32
C ALA A 77 3.77 12.37 -6.14
N THR A 78 3.80 12.23 -7.47
CA THR A 78 4.23 13.30 -8.39
C THR A 78 3.25 14.47 -8.38
N ARG A 79 1.94 14.23 -8.45
CA ARG A 79 0.94 15.32 -8.40
C ARG A 79 0.95 16.05 -7.07
N ILE A 80 1.05 15.33 -5.96
CA ILE A 80 1.18 15.95 -4.63
C ILE A 80 2.45 16.79 -4.55
N LYS A 81 3.58 16.32 -5.08
CA LYS A 81 4.82 17.11 -5.13
C LYS A 81 4.67 18.39 -5.94
N LYS A 82 3.96 18.36 -7.07
CA LYS A 82 3.68 19.56 -7.88
C LYS A 82 2.87 20.59 -7.09
N VAL A 83 1.81 20.16 -6.40
CA VAL A 83 0.98 21.03 -5.55
C VAL A 83 1.83 21.68 -4.46
N ILE A 84 2.68 20.90 -3.78
CA ILE A 84 3.51 21.41 -2.68
C ILE A 84 4.55 22.41 -3.20
N LYS A 85 5.23 22.11 -4.30
CA LYS A 85 6.22 23.02 -4.89
C LYS A 85 5.61 24.36 -5.28
N LEU A 86 4.43 24.35 -5.91
CA LEU A 86 3.74 25.60 -6.22
C LEU A 86 3.28 26.31 -4.96
N ALA A 87 2.71 25.60 -3.98
CA ALA A 87 2.31 26.24 -2.73
C ALA A 87 3.50 26.89 -1.99
N GLU A 88 4.68 26.26 -2.01
CA GLU A 88 5.91 26.81 -1.42
C GLU A 88 6.38 28.07 -2.16
N SER A 89 6.34 28.09 -3.50
CA SER A 89 6.68 29.30 -4.26
C SER A 89 5.71 30.46 -4.01
N LEU A 90 4.41 30.17 -3.85
CA LEU A 90 3.38 31.18 -3.55
C LEU A 90 3.46 31.70 -2.11
N VAL A 91 4.04 30.92 -1.19
CA VAL A 91 4.28 31.40 0.18
C VAL A 91 5.50 32.33 0.23
N ALA A 92 6.51 32.10 -0.60
CA ALA A 92 7.70 32.94 -0.65
C ALA A 92 7.43 34.30 -1.32
N ASN A 93 6.69 34.29 -2.44
CA ASN A 93 6.28 35.50 -3.13
C ASN A 93 4.75 35.61 -2.97
N PRO A 94 4.23 36.42 -2.02
CA PRO A 94 2.80 36.45 -1.74
C PRO A 94 2.03 37.03 -2.95
N PRO A 95 1.26 36.21 -3.69
CA PRO A 95 0.46 36.73 -4.77
C PRO A 95 -0.84 37.32 -4.22
N LYS A 96 -1.20 38.51 -4.68
CA LYS A 96 -2.52 39.11 -4.45
C LYS A 96 -3.54 38.71 -5.53
N SER A 97 -3.12 38.00 -6.57
CA SER A 97 -3.94 37.69 -7.74
C SER A 97 -4.73 36.39 -7.55
N GLU A 98 -6.01 36.42 -7.93
CA GLU A 98 -6.89 35.25 -7.93
C GLU A 98 -6.45 34.17 -8.94
N GLU A 99 -5.66 34.55 -9.94
CA GLU A 99 -5.25 33.69 -11.05
C GLU A 99 -4.32 32.56 -10.59
N GLU A 100 -3.39 32.87 -9.68
CA GLU A 100 -2.45 31.87 -9.14
C GLU A 100 -3.15 30.90 -8.19
N VAL A 101 -4.16 31.38 -7.47
CA VAL A 101 -5.04 30.54 -6.65
C VAL A 101 -5.81 29.54 -7.53
N LYS A 102 -6.36 30.00 -8.66
CA LYS A 102 -7.02 29.13 -9.65
C LYS A 102 -6.05 28.09 -10.24
N GLY A 103 -4.79 28.47 -10.47
CA GLY A 103 -3.74 27.54 -10.90
C GLY A 103 -3.48 26.43 -9.89
N LEU A 104 -3.37 26.78 -8.60
CA LEU A 104 -3.19 25.80 -7.52
C LEU A 104 -4.40 24.87 -7.39
N GLU A 105 -5.61 25.40 -7.51
CA GLU A 105 -6.85 24.62 -7.40
C GLU A 105 -6.98 23.57 -8.51
N LYS A 106 -6.60 23.90 -9.74
CA LYS A 106 -6.55 22.95 -10.86
C LYS A 106 -5.66 21.74 -10.53
N LEU A 107 -4.45 21.99 -10.03
CA LEU A 107 -3.53 20.91 -9.65
C LEU A 107 -4.03 20.08 -8.46
N ILE A 108 -4.74 20.72 -7.51
CA ILE A 108 -5.38 20.00 -6.40
C ILE A 108 -6.48 19.08 -6.92
N ALA A 109 -7.31 19.54 -7.86
CA ALA A 109 -8.37 18.72 -8.47
C ALA A 109 -7.79 17.50 -9.19
N GLU A 110 -6.71 17.68 -9.94
CA GLU A 110 -5.98 16.57 -10.58
C GLU A 110 -5.43 15.59 -9.53
N ALA A 111 -4.84 16.09 -8.44
CA ALA A 111 -4.29 15.25 -7.38
C ALA A 111 -5.40 14.45 -6.67
N TYR A 112 -6.56 15.05 -6.38
CA TYR A 112 -7.68 14.36 -5.75
C TYR A 112 -8.26 13.28 -6.66
N THR A 113 -8.43 13.59 -7.95
CA THR A 113 -8.90 12.63 -8.95
C THR A 113 -8.04 11.37 -8.95
N GLU A 114 -6.72 11.50 -8.86
CA GLU A 114 -5.83 10.35 -8.82
C GLU A 114 -5.82 9.59 -7.49
N ILE A 115 -5.86 10.31 -6.37
CA ILE A 115 -5.93 9.69 -5.05
C ILE A 115 -7.18 8.83 -4.98
N ASP A 116 -8.32 9.35 -5.44
CA ASP A 116 -9.60 8.64 -5.37
C ASP A 116 -9.68 7.48 -6.34
N LYS A 117 -9.11 7.62 -7.54
CA LYS A 117 -8.91 6.48 -8.45
C LYS A 117 -8.07 5.38 -7.79
N ALA A 118 -7.00 5.73 -7.07
CA ALA A 118 -6.15 4.76 -6.39
C ALA A 118 -6.82 4.11 -5.17
N VAL A 119 -7.71 4.82 -4.47
CA VAL A 119 -8.53 4.28 -3.37
C VAL A 119 -9.62 3.35 -3.91
N GLY A 120 -10.37 3.77 -4.93
CA GLY A 120 -11.41 2.94 -5.55
C GLY A 120 -10.87 1.66 -6.18
N LYS A 121 -9.61 1.67 -6.63
CA LYS A 121 -8.89 0.49 -7.12
C LYS A 121 -8.27 -0.39 -6.02
N GLY A 122 -8.37 -0.02 -4.74
CA GLY A 122 -7.79 -0.75 -3.62
C GLY A 122 -6.25 -0.70 -3.52
N ILE A 123 -5.59 0.23 -4.24
CA ILE A 123 -4.12 0.37 -4.23
C ILE A 123 -3.67 1.15 -2.99
N LEU A 124 -4.48 2.13 -2.57
CA LEU A 124 -4.32 2.88 -1.34
C LEU A 124 -5.48 2.58 -0.40
N HIS A 125 -5.17 2.40 0.87
CA HIS A 125 -6.20 2.37 1.92
C HIS A 125 -6.86 3.75 2.05
N GLU A 126 -8.15 3.79 2.36
CA GLU A 126 -8.97 4.99 2.52
C GLU A 126 -8.33 6.02 3.45
N ASN A 127 -7.93 5.61 4.65
CA ASN A 127 -7.15 6.44 5.59
C ASN A 127 -5.89 7.06 4.98
N THR A 128 -5.18 6.32 4.12
CA THR A 128 -3.99 6.84 3.43
C THR A 128 -4.36 7.87 2.37
N GLY A 129 -5.47 7.66 1.65
CA GLY A 129 -6.05 8.67 0.75
C GLY A 129 -6.46 9.93 1.50
N ALA A 130 -7.19 9.80 2.60
CA ALA A 130 -7.63 10.90 3.46
C ALA A 130 -6.44 11.73 4.00
N ARG A 131 -5.38 11.07 4.48
CA ARG A 131 -4.15 11.77 4.92
C ARG A 131 -3.50 12.57 3.79
N LYS A 132 -3.48 12.04 2.57
CA LYS A 132 -2.93 12.76 1.40
C LYS A 132 -3.77 13.97 1.02
N LYS A 133 -5.11 13.86 1.03
CA LYS A 133 -6.02 14.99 0.80
C LYS A 133 -5.87 16.07 1.87
N ALA A 134 -5.83 15.66 3.14
CA ALA A 134 -5.62 16.57 4.26
C ALA A 134 -4.28 17.33 4.14
N ARG A 135 -3.23 16.68 3.62
CA ARG A 135 -1.95 17.34 3.34
C ARG A 135 -2.12 18.46 2.31
N CYS A 136 -2.73 18.19 1.15
CA CYS A 136 -2.94 19.22 0.12
C CYS A 136 -3.80 20.39 0.64
N ALA A 137 -4.89 20.09 1.37
CA ALA A 137 -5.76 21.10 1.96
C ALA A 137 -5.01 22.01 2.96
N ARG A 138 -4.08 21.44 3.75
CA ARG A 138 -3.24 22.22 4.66
C ARG A 138 -2.37 23.22 3.91
N TYR A 139 -1.81 22.89 2.75
CA TYR A 139 -1.01 23.84 1.95
C TYR A 139 -1.89 24.90 1.27
N LYS A 140 -3.08 24.53 0.76
CA LYS A 140 -4.04 25.50 0.23
C LYS A 140 -4.40 26.56 1.28
N LYS A 141 -4.76 26.13 2.49
CA LYS A 141 -5.11 27.05 3.59
C LYS A 141 -3.97 28.02 3.93
N THR A 142 -2.70 27.60 3.87
CA THR A 142 -1.59 28.52 4.16
C THR A 142 -1.40 29.57 3.11
N VAL A 143 -1.51 29.20 1.84
CA VAL A 143 -1.42 30.16 0.74
C VAL A 143 -2.53 31.20 0.89
N LEU A 144 -3.75 30.78 1.21
CA LEU A 144 -4.89 31.69 1.44
C LEU A 144 -4.68 32.63 2.63
N MET A 145 -4.07 32.15 3.73
CA MET A 145 -3.73 32.98 4.89
C MET A 145 -2.64 34.01 4.57
N VAL A 146 -1.60 33.60 3.83
CA VAL A 146 -0.49 34.48 3.43
C VAL A 146 -0.96 35.53 2.42
N ALA A 147 -1.82 35.16 1.48
CA ALA A 147 -2.43 36.09 0.54
C ALA A 147 -3.43 37.06 1.20
N GLY A 148 -3.77 36.86 2.48
CA GLY A 148 -4.71 37.71 3.22
C GLY A 148 -6.19 37.47 2.90
N LEU A 149 -6.50 36.49 2.05
CA LEU A 149 -7.87 36.16 1.62
C LEU A 149 -8.66 35.35 2.67
N TYR A 150 -7.98 34.78 3.66
CA TYR A 150 -8.61 34.00 4.72
C TYR A 150 -8.03 34.33 6.10
N LYS A 151 -8.89 34.87 6.98
CA LYS A 151 -8.57 35.09 8.40
C LYS A 151 -9.38 34.12 9.26
N PRO A 152 -8.74 33.13 9.90
CA PRO A 152 -9.47 32.20 10.77
C PRO A 152 -10.00 32.89 12.03
N ALA A 153 -11.16 32.43 12.50
CA ALA A 153 -11.71 32.83 13.80
C ALA A 153 -10.83 32.29 14.95
N PRO A 154 -10.77 32.99 16.12
CA PRO A 154 -9.88 32.62 17.22
C PRO A 154 -10.19 31.25 17.84
N GLU A 155 -11.44 30.80 17.76
CA GLU A 155 -11.89 29.49 18.27
C GLU A 155 -11.48 28.32 17.36
N SER A 156 -11.02 28.61 16.13
CA SER A 156 -10.70 27.57 15.16
C SER A 156 -9.28 27.00 15.37
N VAL A 157 -9.14 25.71 15.08
CA VAL A 157 -7.84 25.01 15.09
C VAL A 157 -6.80 25.63 14.15
N ASP A 158 -7.22 26.40 13.15
CA ASP A 158 -6.34 27.05 12.17
C ASP A 158 -5.74 28.38 12.68
N PHE A 159 -6.29 28.97 13.74
CA PHE A 159 -5.86 30.28 14.26
C PHE A 159 -4.41 30.29 14.76
N ALA A 160 -3.99 29.25 15.49
CA ALA A 160 -2.62 29.11 15.96
C ALA A 160 -1.60 29.06 14.79
N ARG A 161 -2.01 28.52 13.64
CA ARG A 161 -1.17 28.48 12.44
C ARG A 161 -1.08 29.85 11.77
N PHE A 162 -2.20 30.58 11.71
CA PHE A 162 -2.25 31.95 11.21
C PHE A 162 -1.31 32.86 12.01
N GLN A 163 -1.37 32.81 13.34
CA GLN A 163 -0.47 33.59 14.20
C GLN A 163 1.01 33.30 13.94
N LYS A 164 1.38 32.02 13.76
CA LYS A 164 2.76 31.63 13.43
C LYS A 164 3.20 32.16 12.06
N LEU A 165 2.31 32.17 11.07
CA LEU A 165 2.61 32.71 9.74
C LEU A 165 2.79 34.23 9.78
N GLN A 166 1.93 34.92 10.53
CA GLN A 166 2.05 36.37 10.76
C GLN A 166 3.36 36.71 11.49
N ALA A 167 3.67 36.00 12.58
CA ALA A 167 4.94 36.18 13.30
C ALA A 167 6.16 35.90 12.41
N LYS A 168 6.08 34.88 11.53
CA LYS A 168 7.15 34.58 10.57
C LYS A 168 7.30 35.66 9.51
N ALA A 169 6.19 36.21 9.00
CA ALA A 169 6.21 37.30 8.02
C ALA A 169 6.72 38.62 8.64
N ALA A 170 6.45 38.87 9.92
CA ALA A 170 6.97 40.03 10.64
C ALA A 170 8.47 39.91 10.99
N ALA A 171 9.01 38.69 11.04
CA ALA A 171 10.41 38.41 11.36
C ALA A 171 11.32 38.25 10.13
N ALA A 172 10.75 38.21 8.93
CA ALA A 172 11.46 38.12 7.65
C ALA A 172 11.50 39.49 6.97
#